data_AF-C1F5P3-F1
#
_entry.id   AF-C1F5P3-F1
#
_cell.length_a   1.000
_cell.length_b   1.000
_cell.length_c   1.000
_cell.angle_alpha   90.00
_cell.angle_beta   90.00
_cell.angle_gamma   90.00
#
_symmetry.space_group_name_H-M   'P 1'
#
loop_
_entity.id
_entity.type
_entity.pdbx_description
1 polymer ?
#
loop_
_entity_poly.entity_id
_entity_poly.type
_entity_poly.pdbx_seq_one_letter_code
_entity_poly.pdbx_strand_id
1 'polypeptide(L)'
;MAIRLMEAWALLLYFDCLMRFGNFEKLYAAVRSCPRRQSSHADLDALCRAMDLACVFYFKRVLCLQRSAATAVMFRRQGYAADLVIGVQLLPFYSHAWVECNGRVVNDRPYVRDKFQVLERC
;
A
#
# COMPACT_ATOMS: atom_id res chain seq x y z
N MET A 1 -12.52 6.48 13.47
CA MET A 1 -11.11 6.08 13.73
C MET A 1 -10.97 4.57 13.93
N ALA A 2 -11.67 3.96 14.89
CA ALA A 2 -11.57 2.51 15.19
C ALA A 2 -11.89 1.58 14.00
N ILE A 3 -12.92 1.88 13.21
CA ILE A 3 -13.31 1.06 12.03
C ILE A 3 -12.18 1.02 10.99
N ARG A 4 -11.51 2.16 10.75
CA ARG A 4 -10.41 2.27 9.79
C ARG A 4 -9.16 1.50 10.27
N LEU A 5 -8.91 1.51 11.58
CA LEU A 5 -7.81 0.76 12.18
C LEU A 5 -8.05 -0.76 12.06
N MET A 6 -9.26 -1.23 12.35
CA MET A 6 -9.62 -2.65 12.18
C MET A 6 -9.53 -3.08 10.71
N GLU A 7 -9.99 -2.25 9.78
CA GLU A 7 -9.87 -2.51 8.34
C GLU A 7 -8.40 -2.61 7.90
N ALA A 8 -7.56 -1.66 8.34
CA ALA A 8 -6.12 -1.66 8.09
C ALA A 8 -5.45 -2.94 8.62
N TRP A 9 -5.76 -3.33 9.86
CA TRP A 9 -5.22 -4.54 10.48
C TRP A 9 -5.68 -5.82 9.77
N ALA A 10 -6.96 -5.89 9.40
CA ALA A 10 -7.51 -7.01 8.65
C ALA A 10 -6.86 -7.15 7.26
N LEU A 11 -6.60 -6.04 6.57
CA LEU A 11 -5.88 -6.03 5.30
C LEU A 11 -4.42 -6.47 5.47
N LEU A 12 -3.72 -6.00 6.51
CA LEU A 12 -2.36 -6.46 6.81
C LEU A 12 -2.33 -7.96 7.05
N LEU A 13 -3.27 -8.49 7.83
CA LEU A 13 -3.39 -9.92 8.10
C LEU A 13 -3.76 -10.72 6.85
N TYR A 14 -4.67 -10.20 6.03
CA TYR A 14 -5.02 -10.79 4.74
C TYR A 14 -3.80 -10.92 3.82
N PHE A 15 -3.02 -9.85 3.65
CA PHE A 15 -1.81 -9.88 2.83
C PHE A 15 -0.68 -10.71 3.47
N ASP A 16 -0.55 -10.77 4.80
CA ASP A 16 0.39 -11.67 5.49
C ASP A 16 0.04 -13.13 5.20
N CYS A 17 -1.23 -13.52 5.37
CA CYS A 17 -1.72 -14.85 5.02
C CYS A 17 -1.51 -15.15 3.53
N LEU A 18 -1.83 -14.20 2.66
CA LEU A 18 -1.75 -14.39 1.22
C LEU A 18 -0.31 -14.55 0.72
N MET A 19 0.65 -13.84 1.28
CA MET A 19 2.09 -14.04 0.99
C MET A 19 2.65 -15.29 1.66
N ARG A 20 2.13 -15.69 2.84
CA ARG A 20 2.57 -16.90 3.53
C ARG A 20 2.07 -18.18 2.87
N PHE A 21 0.87 -18.14 2.28
CA PHE A 21 0.20 -19.31 1.70
C PHE A 21 0.07 -19.23 0.16
N GLY A 22 0.60 -18.20 -0.49
CA GLY A 22 0.41 -17.96 -1.92
C GLY A 22 1.58 -17.26 -2.59
N ASN A 23 1.52 -17.18 -3.93
CA ASN A 23 2.50 -16.50 -4.76
C ASN A 23 2.24 -14.99 -4.83
N PHE A 24 3.31 -14.23 -5.11
CA PHE A 24 3.30 -12.79 -5.41
C PHE A 24 2.19 -12.38 -6.40
N GLU A 25 1.93 -13.22 -7.41
CA GLU A 25 0.83 -13.05 -8.39
C GLU A 25 -0.54 -12.81 -7.75
N LYS A 26 -0.85 -13.50 -6.64
CA LYS A 26 -2.15 -13.34 -5.96
C LYS A 26 -2.25 -11.98 -5.29
N LEU A 27 -1.15 -11.46 -4.75
CA LEU A 27 -1.10 -10.15 -4.11
C LEU A 27 -1.33 -9.08 -5.17
N TYR A 28 -0.64 -9.23 -6.29
CA TYR A 28 -0.76 -8.34 -7.42
C TYR A 28 -2.19 -8.36 -8.01
N ALA A 29 -2.77 -9.55 -8.20
CA ALA A 29 -4.15 -9.70 -8.66
C ALA A 29 -5.18 -9.09 -7.69
N ALA A 30 -4.97 -9.20 -6.38
CA ALA A 30 -5.85 -8.61 -5.37
C ALA A 30 -5.84 -7.08 -5.38
N VAL A 31 -4.68 -6.47 -5.64
CA VAL A 31 -4.59 -5.01 -5.79
C VAL A 31 -5.26 -4.57 -7.08
N ARG A 32 -4.97 -5.27 -8.19
CA ARG A 32 -5.49 -4.94 -9.53
C ARG A 32 -7.00 -5.15 -9.69
N SER A 33 -7.57 -6.11 -8.96
CA SER A 33 -9.03 -6.36 -8.98
C SER A 33 -9.81 -5.24 -8.28
N CYS A 34 -9.16 -4.44 -7.44
CA CYS A 34 -9.78 -3.30 -6.79
C CYS A 34 -9.84 -2.12 -7.77
N PRO A 35 -11.03 -1.63 -8.16
CA PRO A 35 -11.15 -0.58 -9.15
C PRO A 35 -10.59 0.75 -8.63
N ARG A 36 -9.83 1.43 -9.48
CA ARG A 36 -9.36 2.80 -9.23
C ARG A 36 -10.54 3.75 -9.40
N ARG A 37 -11.06 4.27 -8.31
CA ARG A 37 -12.18 5.23 -8.31
C ARG A 37 -11.67 6.56 -7.81
N GLN A 38 -12.11 7.67 -8.41
CA GLN A 38 -11.70 9.02 -8.01
C GLN A 38 -12.94 9.80 -7.55
N SER A 39 -13.53 9.35 -6.44
CA SER A 39 -14.81 9.85 -5.93
C SER A 39 -14.77 10.17 -4.42
N SER A 40 -13.58 10.30 -3.84
CA SER A 40 -13.45 10.35 -2.38
C SER A 40 -13.64 11.75 -1.79
N HIS A 41 -14.26 11.75 -0.61
CA HIS A 41 -14.36 12.88 0.33
C HIS A 41 -13.65 12.59 1.67
N ALA A 42 -12.97 11.43 1.80
CA ALA A 42 -12.46 10.95 3.08
C ALA A 42 -11.05 11.49 3.37
N ASP A 43 -10.76 12.01 4.57
CA ASP A 43 -9.42 12.55 4.88
C ASP A 43 -8.28 11.52 4.63
N LEU A 44 -7.40 11.83 3.67
CA LEU A 44 -6.22 11.02 3.31
C LEU A 44 -5.27 10.85 4.51
N ASP A 45 -5.09 11.91 5.31
CA ASP A 45 -4.16 11.87 6.43
C ASP A 45 -4.69 10.99 7.56
N ALA A 46 -6.02 10.93 7.75
CA ALA A 46 -6.64 9.98 8.67
C ALA A 46 -6.45 8.52 8.23
N LEU A 47 -6.50 8.26 6.92
CA LEU A 47 -6.25 6.93 6.35
C LEU A 47 -4.79 6.51 6.50
N CYS A 48 -3.84 7.39 6.18
CA CYS A 48 -2.41 7.15 6.39
C CYS A 48 -2.12 6.84 7.86
N ARG A 49 -2.62 7.68 8.79
CA ARG A 49 -2.45 7.47 10.24
C ARG A 49 -3.02 6.13 10.71
N ALA A 50 -4.19 5.73 10.22
CA ALA A 50 -4.77 4.44 10.55
C ALA A 50 -3.87 3.28 10.09
N MET A 51 -3.31 3.37 8.88
CA MET A 51 -2.37 2.37 8.38
C MET A 51 -1.05 2.33 9.15
N ASP A 52 -0.51 3.50 9.50
CA ASP A 52 0.74 3.59 10.26
C ASP A 52 0.59 3.00 11.66
N LEU A 53 -0.49 3.35 12.36
CA LEU A 53 -0.83 2.76 13.66
C LEU A 53 -1.02 1.24 13.53
N ALA A 54 -1.72 0.78 12.50
CA ALA A 54 -1.90 -0.65 12.26
C ALA A 54 -0.55 -1.38 12.07
N CYS A 55 0.41 -0.78 11.36
CA CYS A 55 1.75 -1.33 11.19
C CYS A 55 2.56 -1.34 12.49
N VAL A 56 2.47 -0.27 13.31
CA VAL A 56 3.16 -0.16 14.59
C VAL A 56 2.69 -1.23 15.58
N PHE A 57 1.38 -1.47 15.63
CA PHE A 57 0.79 -2.48 16.51
C PHE A 57 0.79 -3.89 15.92
N TYR A 58 1.31 -4.09 14.71
CA TYR A 58 1.38 -5.42 14.11
C TYR A 58 2.45 -6.26 14.80
N PHE A 59 2.10 -7.48 15.22
CA PHE A 59 2.97 -8.36 16.00
C PHE A 59 4.15 -8.97 15.21
N LYS A 60 4.26 -8.68 13.92
CA LYS A 60 5.34 -9.12 13.02
C LYS A 60 5.93 -7.94 12.25
N ARG A 61 7.11 -8.14 11.66
CA ARG A 61 7.69 -7.20 10.71
C ARG A 61 6.80 -7.09 9.46
N VAL A 62 6.28 -5.89 9.20
CA VAL A 62 5.51 -5.58 7.99
C VAL A 62 6.48 -5.28 6.84
N LEU A 63 6.30 -5.97 5.71
CA LEU A 63 7.10 -5.73 4.50
C LEU A 63 6.61 -4.48 3.76
N CYS A 64 7.50 -3.80 3.04
CA CYS A 64 7.14 -2.60 2.26
C CYS A 64 6.03 -2.90 1.24
N LEU A 65 6.14 -4.01 0.52
CA LEU A 65 5.12 -4.48 -0.42
C LEU A 65 3.77 -4.75 0.26
N GLN A 66 3.77 -5.43 1.40
CA GLN A 66 2.56 -5.73 2.16
C GLN A 66 1.84 -4.46 2.60
N ARG A 67 2.58 -3.53 3.19
CA ARG A 67 2.06 -2.24 3.65
C ARG A 67 1.49 -1.45 2.49
N SER A 68 2.21 -1.37 1.37
CA SER A 68 1.80 -0.61 0.20
C SER A 68 0.59 -1.24 -0.50
N ALA A 69 0.53 -2.56 -0.63
CA ALA A 69 -0.65 -3.26 -1.18
C ALA A 69 -1.90 -3.07 -0.30
N ALA A 70 -1.76 -3.24 1.03
CA ALA A 70 -2.84 -3.00 1.98
C ALA A 70 -3.34 -1.56 1.91
N THR A 71 -2.42 -0.59 1.84
CA THR A 71 -2.74 0.83 1.73
C THR A 71 -3.47 1.13 0.42
N ALA A 72 -2.99 0.62 -0.72
CA ALA A 72 -3.60 0.83 -2.02
C ALA A 72 -5.04 0.31 -2.06
N VAL A 73 -5.28 -0.92 -1.57
CA VAL A 73 -6.63 -1.50 -1.49
C VAL A 73 -7.52 -0.70 -0.54
N MET A 74 -7.02 -0.35 0.64
CA MET A 74 -7.79 0.46 1.59
C MET A 74 -8.20 1.80 0.96
N PHE A 75 -7.30 2.47 0.25
CA PHE A 75 -7.56 3.76 -0.36
C PHE A 75 -8.56 3.64 -1.52
N ARG A 76 -8.40 2.62 -2.38
CA ARG A 76 -9.33 2.32 -3.48
C ARG A 76 -10.75 2.05 -2.99
N ARG A 77 -10.89 1.26 -1.92
CA ARG A 77 -12.20 1.00 -1.27
C ARG A 77 -12.86 2.27 -0.74
N GLN A 78 -12.07 3.28 -0.42
CA GLN A 78 -12.52 4.58 0.07
C GLN A 78 -12.68 5.62 -1.05
N GLY A 79 -12.61 5.17 -2.31
CA GLY A 79 -12.87 5.98 -3.50
C GLY A 79 -11.67 6.79 -3.97
N TYR A 80 -10.45 6.42 -3.58
CA TYR A 80 -9.20 7.04 -4.07
C TYR A 80 -8.57 6.28 -5.23
N ALA A 81 -8.06 7.03 -6.21
CA ALA A 81 -7.23 6.51 -7.28
C ALA A 81 -5.80 6.34 -6.76
N ALA A 82 -5.62 5.36 -5.88
CA ALA A 82 -4.33 5.02 -5.28
C ALA A 82 -3.64 3.98 -6.16
N ASP A 83 -2.50 4.32 -6.76
CA ASP A 83 -1.66 3.42 -7.54
C ASP A 83 -0.59 2.80 -6.64
N LEU A 84 -0.47 1.47 -6.66
CA LEU A 84 0.65 0.77 -6.06
C LEU A 84 1.82 0.85 -7.04
N VAL A 85 2.94 1.39 -6.58
CA VAL A 85 4.16 1.57 -7.37
C VAL A 85 5.24 0.65 -6.82
N ILE A 86 5.84 -0.13 -7.71
CA ILE A 86 7.00 -0.97 -7.41
C ILE A 86 8.20 -0.36 -8.11
N GLY A 87 9.23 -0.04 -7.34
CA GLY A 87 10.47 0.53 -7.85
C GLY A 87 11.69 -0.28 -7.43
N VAL A 88 12.75 -0.13 -8.22
CA VAL A 88 14.05 -0.74 -7.96
C VAL A 88 15.15 0.31 -8.09
N GLN A 89 16.12 0.25 -7.21
CA GLN A 89 17.40 0.93 -7.35
C GLN A 89 18.40 -0.15 -7.76
N LEU A 90 19.12 0.04 -8.86
CA LEU A 90 20.03 -1.00 -9.38
C LEU A 90 21.36 -1.05 -8.62
N LEU A 91 21.86 0.09 -8.13
CA LEU A 91 23.17 0.20 -7.46
C LEU A 91 23.08 1.10 -6.22
N PRO A 92 23.36 0.55 -5.02
CA PRO A 92 23.17 -0.86 -4.64
C PRO A 92 21.73 -1.37 -4.92
N PHE A 93 21.57 -2.68 -5.12
CA PHE A 93 20.27 -3.27 -5.44
C PHE A 93 19.28 -3.17 -4.26
N TYR A 94 18.22 -2.39 -4.43
CA TYR A 94 17.11 -2.30 -3.47
C TYR A 94 15.77 -2.29 -4.20
N SER A 95 14.84 -3.14 -3.77
CA SER A 95 13.45 -3.08 -4.20
C SER A 95 12.60 -2.38 -3.15
N HIS A 96 11.68 -1.54 -3.59
CA HIS A 96 10.78 -0.82 -2.71
C HIS A 96 9.40 -0.68 -3.35
N ALA A 97 8.38 -0.58 -2.51
CA ALA A 97 7.01 -0.42 -2.96
C ALA A 97 6.35 0.70 -2.16
N TRP A 98 5.66 1.61 -2.84
CA TRP A 98 4.94 2.72 -2.24
C TRP A 98 3.59 2.92 -2.93
N VAL A 99 2.75 3.79 -2.37
CA VAL A 99 1.46 4.16 -2.95
C VAL A 99 1.49 5.62 -3.37
N GLU A 100 1.01 5.87 -4.58
CA GLU A 100 0.78 7.22 -5.10
C GLU A 100 -0.72 7.47 -5.23
N CYS A 101 -1.21 8.61 -4.74
CA CYS A 101 -2.58 9.04 -4.91
C CYS A 101 -2.59 10.46 -5.47
N ASN A 102 -3.28 10.69 -6.59
CA ASN A 102 -3.30 11.99 -7.28
C ASN A 102 -1.89 12.56 -7.52
N GLY A 103 -0.94 11.71 -7.91
CA GLY A 103 0.45 12.11 -8.17
C GLY A 103 1.30 12.41 -6.93
N ARG A 104 0.79 12.18 -5.70
CA ARG A 104 1.53 12.35 -4.44
C ARG A 104 1.82 11.01 -3.78
N VAL A 105 3.03 10.82 -3.27
CA VAL A 105 3.37 9.66 -2.44
C VAL A 105 2.68 9.81 -1.08
N VAL A 106 1.89 8.81 -0.66
CA VAL A 106 1.06 8.90 0.56
C VAL A 106 1.59 8.10 1.73
N ASN A 107 2.27 6.97 1.47
CA ASN A 107 2.70 6.04 2.52
C ASN A 107 4.22 6.03 2.75
N ASP A 108 4.94 6.85 2.00
CA ASP A 108 6.39 6.96 2.06
C ASP A 108 6.83 8.40 1.79
N ARG A 109 8.14 8.65 1.88
CA ARG A 109 8.70 9.97 1.67
C ARG A 109 8.68 10.35 0.19
N PRO A 110 8.44 11.62 -0.17
CA PRO A 110 8.31 12.03 -1.57
C PRO A 110 9.52 11.69 -2.45
N TYR A 111 10.73 11.70 -1.89
CA TYR A 111 11.97 11.44 -2.63
C TYR A 111 12.12 10.00 -3.13
N VAL A 112 11.25 9.05 -2.71
CA VAL A 112 11.33 7.67 -3.21
C VAL A 112 11.16 7.61 -4.73
N ARG A 113 10.39 8.55 -5.30
CA ARG A 113 10.23 8.67 -6.75
C ARG A 113 11.54 9.02 -7.46
N ASP A 114 12.42 9.77 -6.82
CA ASP A 114 13.68 10.21 -7.41
C ASP A 114 14.79 9.17 -7.22
N LYS A 115 14.68 8.32 -6.20
CA LYS A 115 15.69 7.30 -5.87
C LYS A 115 15.47 5.96 -6.56
N PHE A 116 14.21 5.59 -6.81
CA PHE A 116 13.86 4.28 -7.36
C PHE A 116 13.34 4.43 -8.79
N GLN A 117 13.89 3.62 -9.69
CA GLN A 117 13.33 3.46 -11.02
C GLN A 117 12.02 2.67 -10.91
N VAL A 118 10.92 3.25 -11.38
CA VAL A 118 9.62 2.60 -11.37
C VAL A 118 9.61 1.46 -12.38
N LEU A 119 9.39 0.24 -11.91
CA LEU A 119 9.19 -0.94 -12.74
C LEU A 119 7.72 -1.08 -13.12
N GLU A 120 6.82 -0.85 -12.16
CA GLU A 120 5.41 -1.12 -12.35
C GLU A 120 4.50 -0.18 -11.54
N ARG A 121 3.32 0.08 -12.10
CA ARG A 121 2.21 0.84 -11.48
C ARG A 121 0.92 0.09 -11.71
N CYS A 122 0.21 -0.30 -10.65
CA CYS A 122 -1.05 -1.04 -10.73
C CYS A 122 -2.11 -0.51 -9.78
#